data_AF-A0A8T4WQ29-F1
#
_entry.id   AF-A0A8T4WQ29-F1
#
_cell.length_a   1.000
_cell.length_b   1.000
_cell.length_c   1.000
_cell.angle_alpha   90.00
_cell.angle_beta   90.00
_cell.angle_gamma   90.00
#
_symmetry.space_group_name_H-M   'P 1'
#
loop_
_entity.id
_entity.type
_entity.pdbx_description
1 polymer ?
#
loop_
_entity_poly.entity_id
_entity_poly.type
_entity_poly.pdbx_seq_one_letter_code
_entity_poly.pdbx_strand_id
1 'polypeptide(L)' 'MKTEAIIYVLTMILGIFVAIAPWTFAPVCVTEMRCWFTRDVETVLGVAIAILSFLGMYISLGTAE' A
#
# COMPACT_ATOMS: atom_id res chain seq x y z
N MET A 1 4.17 -12.46 18.09
CA MET A 1 5.27 -12.38 17.11
C MET A 1 4.86 -12.92 15.74
N LYS A 2 4.53 -14.21 15.58
CA LYS A 2 4.15 -14.77 14.27
C LYS A 2 2.92 -14.12 13.62
N THR A 3 1.88 -13.81 14.41
CA THR A 3 0.65 -13.18 13.90
C THR A 3 0.85 -11.73 13.46
N GLU A 4 1.63 -10.96 14.23
CA GLU A 4 1.98 -9.56 13.91
C GLU A 4 2.69 -9.46 12.55
N ALA A 5 3.69 -10.32 12.32
CA ALA A 5 4.40 -10.39 11.05
C ALA A 5 3.48 -10.75 9.87
N ILE A 6 2.53 -11.68 10.07
CA ILE A 6 1.55 -12.04 9.04
C ILE A 6 0.65 -10.84 8.70
N ILE A 7 0.23 -10.07 9.71
CA ILE A 7 -0.58 -8.85 9.50
C ILE A 7 0.22 -7.86 8.66
N TYR A 8 1.48 -7.59 8.98
CA TYR A 8 2.32 -6.68 8.21
C TYR A 8 2.51 -7.13 6.75
N VAL A 9 2.68 -8.44 6.51
CA VAL A 9 2.77 -8.97 5.14
C VAL A 9 1.46 -8.76 4.38
N LEU A 10 0.32 -9.05 5.00
CA LEU A 10 -0.99 -8.84 4.38
C LEU A 10 -1.25 -7.36 4.09
N THR A 11 -0.95 -6.45 5.03
CA THR A 11 -1.12 -5.01 4.82
C THR A 11 -0.14 -4.45 3.79
N MET A 12 1.07 -5.01 3.68
CA MET A 12 2.01 -4.66 2.62
C MET A 12 1.44 -5.03 1.24
N ILE A 13 0.93 -6.26 1.09
CA ILE A 13 0.28 -6.72 -0.15
C ILE A 13 -0.91 -5.82 -0.47
N LEU A 14 -1.78 -5.54 0.51
CA LEU A 14 -2.92 -4.64 0.33
C LEU A 14 -2.49 -3.23 -0.11
N GLY A 15 -1.45 -2.66 0.49
CA GLY A 15 -0.91 -1.35 0.10
C GLY A 15 -0.44 -1.32 -1.36
N ILE A 16 0.24 -2.38 -1.82
CA ILE A 16 0.65 -2.53 -3.23
C ILE A 16 -0.57 -2.61 -4.14
N PHE A 17 -1.58 -3.40 -3.79
CA PHE A 17 -2.81 -3.49 -4.55
C PHE A 17 -3.52 -2.15 -4.66
N VAL A 18 -3.62 -1.39 -3.56
CA VAL A 18 -4.23 -0.05 -3.54
C VAL A 18 -3.45 0.92 -4.42
N ALA A 19 -2.12 0.88 -4.40
CA ALA A 19 -1.31 1.75 -5.24
C ALA A 19 -1.49 1.47 -6.75
N ILE A 20 -1.70 0.21 -7.12
CA ILE A 20 -1.83 -0.23 -8.52
C ILE A 20 -3.30 -0.19 -9.01
N ALA A 21 -4.26 -0.25 -8.08
CA ALA A 21 -5.70 -0.26 -8.37
C ALA A 21 -6.16 0.85 -9.32
N PRO A 22 -5.81 2.13 -9.11
CA PRO A 22 -6.29 3.21 -9.96
C PRO A 22 -5.63 3.26 -11.34
N TRP A 23 -4.64 2.38 -11.60
CA TRP A 23 -3.96 2.26 -12.89
C TRP A 23 -4.46 1.06 -13.71
N THR A 24 -5.02 0.05 -13.07
CA THR A 24 -5.26 -1.27 -13.68
C THR A 24 -6.72 -1.75 -13.59
N PHE A 25 -7.33 -1.71 -12.40
CA PHE A 25 -8.65 -2.29 -12.15
C PHE A 25 -9.78 -1.26 -12.28
N ALA A 26 -9.54 -0.05 -11.78
CA ALA A 26 -10.49 1.05 -11.85
C ALA A 26 -9.74 2.30 -12.31
N PRO A 27 -9.38 2.39 -13.60
CA PRO A 27 -8.65 3.53 -14.12
C PRO A 27 -9.47 4.80 -13.91
N VAL A 28 -9.06 5.58 -12.91
CA VAL A 28 -9.57 6.92 -12.70
C VAL A 28 -8.95 7.84 -13.75
N CYS A 29 -9.72 8.83 -14.21
CA CYS A 29 -9.29 9.84 -15.19
C CYS A 29 -9.16 9.36 -16.65
N VAL A 30 -9.98 8.41 -17.13
CA VAL A 30 -9.92 8.03 -18.56
C VAL A 30 -10.43 9.16 -19.48
N THR A 31 -11.38 9.96 -18.99
CA THR A 31 -12.08 10.99 -19.79
C THR A 31 -11.95 12.40 -19.22
N GLU A 32 -11.69 12.55 -17.92
CA GLU A 32 -11.79 13.84 -17.23
C GLU A 32 -10.53 14.15 -16.40
N MET A 33 -9.88 15.29 -16.69
CA MET A 33 -8.61 15.67 -16.06
C MET A 33 -8.73 16.04 -14.56
N ARG A 34 -9.95 16.24 -14.03
CA ARG A 34 -10.15 16.63 -12.62
C ARG A 34 -9.81 15.53 -11.61
N CYS A 35 -9.73 14.28 -12.02
CA CYS A 35 -9.51 13.17 -11.11
C CYS A 35 -8.02 12.85 -10.85
N TRP A 36 -7.07 13.58 -11.49
CA TRP A 36 -5.63 13.31 -11.36
C TRP A 36 -5.17 13.41 -9.91
N PHE A 37 -5.65 14.40 -9.17
CA PHE A 37 -5.35 14.53 -7.74
C PHE A 37 -5.80 13.31 -6.93
N THR A 38 -6.99 12.78 -7.19
CA THR A 38 -7.48 11.58 -6.49
C THR A 38 -6.63 10.37 -6.82
N ARG A 39 -6.27 10.20 -8.11
CA ARG A 39 -5.39 9.12 -8.55
C ARG A 39 -4.03 9.20 -7.86
N ASP A 40 -3.41 10.37 -7.88
CA ASP A 40 -2.07 10.56 -7.34
C ASP A 40 -2.06 10.38 -5.82
N VAL A 41 -3.07 10.93 -5.12
CA VAL A 41 -3.21 10.76 -3.66
C VAL A 41 -3.43 9.30 -3.28
N GLU A 42 -4.29 8.57 -3.99
CA GLU A 42 -4.52 7.14 -3.74
C GLU A 42 -3.25 6.31 -3.97
N THR A 43 -2.52 6.61 -5.06
CA THR A 43 -1.26 5.95 -5.38
C THR A 43 -0.23 6.19 -4.26
N VAL A 44 -0.06 7.45 -3.84
CA VAL A 44 0.86 7.83 -2.76
C VAL A 44 0.46 7.17 -1.44
N LEU A 45 -0.83 7.13 -1.12
CA LEU A 45 -1.33 6.50 0.11
C LEU A 45 -1.06 5.00 0.12
N GLY A 46 -1.32 4.29 -0.99
CA GLY A 46 -1.03 2.87 -1.12
C GLY A 46 0.46 2.56 -0.95
N VAL A 47 1.33 3.36 -1.58
CA VAL A 47 2.79 3.25 -1.42
C VAL A 47 3.22 3.49 0.02
N ALA A 48 2.68 4.52 0.68
CA ALA A 48 3.00 4.82 2.07
C ALA A 48 2.62 3.66 3.00
N ILE A 49 1.44 3.05 2.81
CA ILE A 49 1.00 1.87 3.57
C ILE A 49 1.95 0.69 3.34
N ALA A 50 2.38 0.44 2.11
CA ALA A 50 3.31 -0.63 1.80
C ALA A 50 4.66 -0.44 2.50
N ILE A 51 5.22 0.77 2.48
CA ILE A 51 6.50 1.10 3.13
C ILE A 51 6.38 0.96 4.66
N LEU A 52 5.33 1.50 5.27
CA LEU A 52 5.12 1.41 6.72
C LEU A 52 4.94 -0.04 7.18
N SER A 53 4.22 -0.84 6.40
CA SER A 53 4.02 -2.27 6.70
C SER A 53 5.34 -3.04 6.59
N PHE A 54 6.17 -2.72 5.61
CA PHE A 54 7.49 -3.31 5.43
C PHE A 54 8.45 -2.94 6.58
N LEU A 55 8.44 -1.69 7.02
CA LEU A 55 9.21 -1.25 8.19
C LEU A 55 8.72 -1.93 9.48
N GLY A 56 7.40 -2.03 9.67
CA GLY A 56 6.81 -2.74 10.80
C GLY A 56 7.17 -4.22 10.82
N MET A 57 7.17 -4.87 9.65
CA MET A 57 7.66 -6.24 9.49
C MET A 57 9.13 -6.36 9.92
N TYR A 58 10.02 -5.50 9.41
CA TYR A 58 11.45 -5.53 9.78
C TYR A 58 11.69 -5.35 11.27
N ILE A 59 11.00 -4.40 11.90
CA ILE A 59 11.10 -4.18 13.34
C ILE A 59 10.59 -5.41 14.10
N SER A 60 9.46 -5.99 13.68
CA SER A 60 8.89 -7.19 14.31
C SER A 60 9.75 -8.44 14.14
N LEU A 61 10.59 -8.51 13.11
CA LEU A 61 11.56 -9.58 12.88
C LEU A 61 12.88 -9.34 13.63
N GLY A 62 13.37 -8.09 13.66
CA GLY A 62 14.62 -7.73 14.35
C GLY A 62 14.50 -7.62 15.87
N THR A 63 13.29 -7.45 16.40
CA THR A 63 13.00 -7.56 17.86
C THR A 63 12.80 -9.00 18.34
N ALA A 64 12.92 -9.99 17.43
CA ALA A 64 12.82 -11.41 17.75
C ALA A 64 14.19 -12.07 18.00
N GLU A 65 15.27 -11.28 18.06
CA GLU A 65 16.63 -11.71 18.41
C GLU A 65 17.01 -11.27 19.82
#